data_AF-A0A3D5PA08-F1
#
_entry.id   AF-A0A3D5PA08-F1
#
_cell.length_a   1.000
_cell.length_b   1.000
_cell.length_c   1.000
_cell.angle_alpha   90.00
_cell.angle_beta   90.00
_cell.angle_gamma   90.00
#
_symmetry.space_group_name_H-M   'P 1'
#
loop_
_entity.id
_entity.type
_entity.pdbx_description
1 polymer ?
#
loop_
_entity_poly.entity_id
_entity_poly.type
_entity_poly.pdbx_seq_one_letter_code
_entity_poly.pdbx_strand_id
1 'polypeptide(L)'
;MQYNDYKHIGRQFRQAMHDAVHTGNIEEIGQTVEDSVHEIADDVADEVNGVFDILKGTGRHSPRQAGMPHGGHFDGPDSSGHERRNPAFRSRMPGAISGTVEFVIGLCLFIPFAITDIAVFVVSVVNGHSIISQSVFADTMWVVSICAAGAFILFAHGIVARRRARRFARYRDAIGGAAFCTVENLAELAGETQERTKNDLKKMVTTGACPQGHFDRSGTCFLVDDETYDAYLEAEKTYSAKKQAEKAEEQKKQENATQGELDEVEQEGISYLKQIRTVNDALPGKEISDRLDKLENVTGRIFACIRQHPKKLPDIRSFMHYYLPTTLKLVKSYQEFESQPVKGKNITQAESDIEHALDTINTAFGNLLDNLYADDALDISSDISALETMLRQGGLTGSDFEKKPDGSSHPQQKIS
;
A
#
# COMPACT_ATOMS: atom_id res chain seq x y z
N MET A 1 17.36 -9.32 28.81
CA MET A 1 16.55 -10.49 28.44
C MET A 1 17.50 -11.56 27.91
N GLN A 2 17.41 -12.78 28.45
CA GLN A 2 18.44 -13.81 28.32
C GLN A 2 18.37 -14.53 26.95
N TYR A 3 19.53 -14.88 26.42
CA TYR A 3 19.82 -15.67 25.20
C TYR A 3 18.94 -16.92 24.97
N ASN A 4 18.27 -17.43 26.01
CA ASN A 4 17.39 -18.59 25.91
C ASN A 4 16.04 -18.28 25.23
N ASP A 5 15.46 -17.08 25.40
CA ASP A 5 14.12 -16.76 24.82
C ASP A 5 14.13 -16.80 23.29
N TYR A 6 15.18 -16.25 22.65
CA TYR A 6 15.29 -16.18 21.18
C TYR A 6 15.49 -17.55 20.52
N LYS A 7 16.12 -18.49 21.23
CA LYS A 7 16.33 -19.86 20.75
C LYS A 7 15.01 -20.65 20.73
N HIS A 8 14.06 -20.29 21.59
CA HIS A 8 12.71 -20.86 21.60
C HIS A 8 11.85 -20.26 20.49
N ILE A 9 11.85 -18.94 20.32
CA ILE A 9 11.09 -18.25 19.28
C ILE A 9 11.51 -18.70 17.86
N GLY A 10 12.81 -18.80 17.59
CA GLY A 10 13.31 -19.25 16.27
C GLY A 10 13.14 -20.75 15.98
N ARG A 11 12.72 -21.56 16.97
CA ARG A 11 12.33 -22.96 16.79
C ARG A 11 10.82 -23.08 16.65
N GLN A 12 10.06 -22.36 17.48
CA GLN A 12 8.61 -22.27 17.41
C GLN A 12 8.13 -21.72 16.08
N PHE A 13 8.78 -20.68 15.55
CA PHE A 13 8.46 -20.14 14.23
C PHE A 13 8.75 -21.13 13.09
N ARG A 14 9.88 -21.85 13.18
CA ARG A 14 10.20 -22.91 12.20
C ARG A 14 9.23 -24.06 12.28
N GLN A 15 8.81 -24.47 13.48
CA GLN A 15 7.78 -25.49 13.67
C GLN A 15 6.41 -25.00 13.22
N ALA A 16 5.98 -23.79 13.57
CA ALA A 16 4.71 -23.22 13.14
C ALA A 16 4.65 -23.07 11.61
N MET A 17 5.74 -22.62 10.98
CA MET A 17 5.85 -22.51 9.53
C MET A 17 5.94 -23.89 8.86
N HIS A 18 6.71 -24.83 9.41
CA HIS A 18 6.84 -26.20 8.91
C HIS A 18 5.53 -26.99 9.07
N ASP A 19 4.82 -26.83 10.18
CA ASP A 19 3.55 -27.50 10.48
C ASP A 19 2.39 -26.91 9.66
N ALA A 20 2.37 -25.59 9.43
CA ALA A 20 1.40 -24.95 8.53
C ALA A 20 1.59 -25.37 7.06
N VAL A 21 2.82 -25.70 6.65
CA VAL A 21 3.16 -26.16 5.29
C VAL A 21 2.98 -27.67 5.13
N HIS A 22 3.28 -28.48 6.16
CA HIS A 22 3.20 -29.95 6.06
C HIS A 22 1.86 -30.55 6.44
N THR A 23 1.08 -29.95 7.33
CA THR A 23 -0.12 -30.63 7.82
C THR A 23 -1.19 -30.73 6.75
N GLY A 24 -1.34 -29.75 5.85
CA GLY A 24 -2.38 -29.80 4.81
C GLY A 24 -3.78 -30.16 5.33
N ASN A 25 -4.03 -30.00 6.64
CA ASN A 25 -5.14 -30.62 7.35
C ASN A 25 -6.02 -29.50 7.91
N ILE A 26 -6.86 -28.96 7.02
CA ILE A 26 -8.09 -28.27 7.42
C ILE A 26 -9.27 -29.27 7.28
N GLU A 27 -8.98 -30.57 7.21
CA GLU A 27 -9.97 -31.63 6.97
C GLU A 27 -10.69 -32.12 8.24
N GLU A 28 -10.59 -31.40 9.37
CA GLU A 28 -11.32 -31.77 10.59
C GLU A 28 -11.89 -30.56 11.36
N ILE A 29 -12.59 -29.66 10.66
CA ILE A 29 -13.63 -28.80 11.27
C ILE A 29 -14.89 -28.83 10.38
N GLY A 30 -15.24 -30.03 9.91
CA GLY A 30 -16.53 -30.34 9.27
C GLY A 30 -17.63 -30.73 10.26
N GLN A 31 -17.35 -30.67 11.57
CA GLN A 31 -18.29 -30.92 12.67
C GLN A 31 -17.82 -30.05 13.84
N THR A 32 -18.36 -28.89 14.16
CA THR A 32 -19.75 -28.49 14.29
C THR A 32 -19.81 -26.99 14.07
N VAL A 33 -20.31 -26.61 12.91
CA VAL A 33 -20.62 -25.23 12.53
C VAL A 33 -21.91 -24.86 13.27
N GLU A 34 -21.83 -24.06 14.35
CA GLU A 34 -22.79 -22.97 14.62
C GLU A 34 -22.49 -22.09 15.85
N ASP A 35 -21.63 -22.49 16.80
CA ASP A 35 -21.49 -21.73 18.07
C ASP A 35 -20.11 -21.13 18.39
N SER A 36 -19.14 -21.10 17.45
CA SER A 36 -17.77 -20.62 17.76
C SER A 36 -17.18 -19.61 16.76
N VAL A 37 -18.04 -18.86 16.05
CA VAL A 37 -17.63 -17.91 15.00
C VAL A 37 -16.95 -16.63 15.53
N HIS A 38 -16.81 -16.45 16.85
CA HIS A 38 -16.19 -15.24 17.41
C HIS A 38 -14.91 -15.44 18.25
N GLU A 39 -14.35 -16.65 18.33
CA GLU A 39 -13.17 -16.89 19.18
C GLU A 39 -11.99 -17.60 18.48
N ILE A 40 -12.15 -18.09 17.24
CA ILE A 40 -11.07 -18.86 16.55
C ILE A 40 -10.64 -18.22 15.22
N ALA A 41 -11.39 -17.23 14.71
CA ALA A 41 -10.95 -16.43 13.57
C ALA A 41 -9.77 -15.51 13.93
N ASP A 42 -9.63 -15.19 15.22
CA ASP A 42 -8.55 -14.33 15.73
C ASP A 42 -7.28 -15.14 16.03
N ASP A 43 -7.35 -16.37 16.55
CA ASP A 43 -6.14 -17.09 16.98
C ASP A 43 -5.18 -17.51 15.84
N VAL A 44 -5.70 -17.91 14.67
CA VAL A 44 -4.86 -18.29 13.51
C VAL A 44 -4.52 -17.08 12.64
N ALA A 45 -5.40 -16.07 12.61
CA ALA A 45 -5.13 -14.82 11.93
C ALA A 45 -4.11 -13.97 12.70
N ASP A 46 -4.13 -13.95 14.03
CA ASP A 46 -3.21 -13.18 14.88
C ASP A 46 -1.81 -13.78 14.90
N GLU A 47 -1.65 -15.10 14.78
CA GLU A 47 -0.32 -15.71 14.72
C GLU A 47 0.37 -15.43 13.36
N VAL A 48 -0.40 -15.42 12.26
CA VAL A 48 0.11 -15.11 10.91
C VAL A 48 0.25 -13.60 10.71
N ASN A 49 -0.68 -12.79 11.20
CA ASN A 49 -0.61 -11.32 11.16
C ASN A 49 0.47 -10.78 12.11
N GLY A 50 0.69 -11.41 13.27
CA GLY A 50 1.76 -11.04 14.20
C GLY A 50 3.15 -11.15 13.56
N VAL A 51 3.38 -12.20 12.77
CA VAL A 51 4.61 -12.35 11.97
C VAL A 51 4.68 -11.30 10.85
N PHE A 52 3.56 -11.01 10.19
CA PHE A 52 3.50 -10.05 9.08
C PHE A 52 3.64 -8.57 9.53
N ASP A 53 3.17 -8.23 10.73
CA ASP A 53 3.29 -6.89 11.31
C ASP A 53 4.70 -6.63 11.86
N ILE A 54 5.37 -7.67 12.38
CA ILE A 54 6.80 -7.63 12.68
C ILE A 54 7.63 -7.38 11.40
N LEU A 55 7.20 -7.93 10.26
CA LEU A 55 7.85 -7.72 8.95
C LEU A 55 7.58 -6.32 8.36
N LYS A 56 6.43 -5.71 8.65
CA LYS A 56 6.06 -4.37 8.15
C LYS A 56 6.54 -3.20 9.02
N GLY A 57 7.16 -3.47 10.17
CA GLY A 57 7.67 -2.42 11.06
C GLY A 57 6.56 -1.56 11.68
N THR A 58 5.32 -2.03 11.68
CA THR A 58 4.16 -1.33 12.23
C THR A 58 3.67 -2.05 13.47
N GLY A 59 4.35 -1.86 14.61
CA GLY A 59 3.88 -2.46 15.86
C GLY A 59 4.77 -2.17 17.06
N ARG A 60 4.48 -1.07 17.76
CA ARG A 60 4.97 -0.80 19.12
C ARG A 60 4.01 -1.52 20.08
N HIS A 61 4.38 -2.66 20.65
CA HIS A 61 3.64 -3.21 21.80
C HIS A 61 4.54 -3.81 22.88
N SER A 62 4.34 -3.31 24.08
CA SER A 62 4.93 -3.73 25.36
C SER A 62 4.42 -5.12 25.79
N PRO A 63 5.21 -5.93 26.52
CA PRO A 63 4.78 -7.24 26.96
C PRO A 63 3.80 -7.13 28.14
N ARG A 64 2.59 -7.65 27.97
CA ARG A 64 1.61 -7.88 29.04
C ARG A 64 1.77 -9.34 29.50
N GLN A 65 2.07 -9.53 30.78
CA GLN A 65 2.16 -10.84 31.43
C GLN A 65 0.82 -11.58 31.32
N ALA A 66 0.85 -12.82 30.81
CA ALA A 66 -0.22 -13.80 30.94
C ALA A 66 0.36 -15.09 31.55
N GLY A 67 -0.37 -15.66 32.51
CA GLY A 67 0.12 -16.60 33.51
C GLY A 67 0.42 -18.02 33.01
N MET A 68 1.27 -18.70 33.78
CA MET A 68 1.57 -20.12 33.65
C MET A 68 0.34 -20.99 33.98
N PRO A 69 0.17 -22.12 33.27
CA PRO A 69 -0.36 -23.34 33.87
C PRO A 69 0.77 -24.38 34.06
N HIS A 70 0.74 -25.01 35.23
CA HIS A 70 1.58 -26.14 35.61
C HIS A 70 1.20 -27.43 34.87
N GLY A 71 2.21 -28.29 34.64
CA GLY A 71 2.08 -29.73 34.84
C GLY A 71 2.12 -30.60 33.58
N GLY A 72 3.21 -31.35 33.40
CA GLY A 72 3.33 -32.39 32.39
C GLY A 72 4.75 -32.91 32.28
N HIS A 73 5.13 -33.81 33.19
CA HIS A 73 6.37 -34.58 33.12
C HIS A 73 6.25 -35.56 31.95
N PHE A 74 7.06 -35.41 30.90
CA PHE A 74 7.21 -36.41 29.86
C PHE A 74 8.70 -36.67 29.67
N ASP A 75 9.12 -37.87 30.08
CA ASP A 75 10.47 -38.39 29.92
C ASP A 75 10.84 -38.47 28.43
N GLY A 76 11.95 -37.83 28.06
CA GLY A 76 12.50 -37.90 26.70
C GLY A 76 13.37 -39.16 26.51
N PRO A 77 13.50 -39.68 25.28
CA PRO A 77 14.62 -40.52 24.95
C PRO A 77 15.84 -39.61 24.67
N ASP A 78 16.91 -39.85 25.42
CA ASP A 78 18.25 -39.34 25.13
C ASP A 78 18.63 -39.69 23.68
N SER A 79 18.80 -38.68 22.84
CA SER A 79 19.56 -38.81 21.60
C SER A 79 20.47 -37.61 21.42
N SER A 80 21.72 -37.81 21.84
CA SER A 80 22.90 -37.03 21.52
C SER A 80 23.19 -37.05 20.01
N GLY A 81 22.37 -36.35 19.25
CA GLY A 81 22.60 -36.05 17.84
C GLY A 81 23.13 -34.62 17.70
N HIS A 82 24.45 -34.45 17.67
CA HIS A 82 25.03 -33.22 17.12
C HIS A 82 24.76 -33.17 15.62
N GLU A 83 23.58 -32.73 15.22
CA GLU A 83 23.30 -32.37 13.83
C GLU A 83 24.23 -31.22 13.43
N ARG A 84 25.01 -31.50 12.40
CA ARG A 84 26.02 -30.61 11.84
C ARG A 84 25.31 -29.40 11.23
N ARG A 85 25.15 -28.35 12.03
CA ARG A 85 24.77 -27.00 11.57
C ARG A 85 25.72 -26.57 10.46
N ASN A 86 25.25 -26.51 9.22
CA ASN A 86 25.87 -25.69 8.19
C ASN A 86 25.72 -24.23 8.63
N PRO A 87 26.79 -23.52 9.02
CA PRO A 87 26.62 -22.16 9.46
C PRO A 87 26.39 -21.31 8.19
N ALA A 88 25.17 -20.81 8.01
CA ALA A 88 24.84 -19.85 6.96
C ALA A 88 25.82 -18.64 6.90
N PHE A 89 26.52 -18.39 8.01
CA PHE A 89 27.67 -17.51 8.09
C PHE A 89 29.01 -18.27 8.03
N ARG A 90 29.96 -17.74 7.24
CA ARG A 90 31.37 -18.14 7.42
C ARG A 90 31.85 -17.72 8.81
N SER A 91 32.68 -18.56 9.43
CA SER A 91 33.21 -18.31 10.79
C SER A 91 34.05 -17.03 10.88
N ARG A 92 34.61 -16.55 9.76
CA ARG A 92 35.37 -15.30 9.64
C ARG A 92 35.08 -14.64 8.30
N MET A 93 35.08 -13.30 8.28
CA MET A 93 34.96 -12.52 7.05
C MET A 93 36.18 -12.79 6.13
N PRO A 94 35.97 -13.07 4.83
CA PRO A 94 37.06 -13.16 3.86
C PRO A 94 37.93 -11.89 3.88
N GLY A 95 39.25 -12.04 3.97
CA GLY A 95 40.19 -10.91 4.07
C GLY A 95 40.42 -10.36 5.49
N ALA A 96 39.78 -10.89 6.54
CA ALA A 96 40.02 -10.43 7.92
C ALA A 96 41.47 -10.66 8.40
N ILE A 97 42.08 -11.77 7.98
CA ILE A 97 43.49 -12.09 8.28
C ILE A 97 44.40 -11.21 7.43
N SER A 98 44.10 -11.06 6.13
CA SER A 98 44.83 -10.16 5.21
C SER A 98 44.86 -8.73 5.74
N GLY A 99 43.72 -8.19 6.18
CA GLY A 99 43.64 -6.83 6.70
C GLY A 99 44.41 -6.62 8.01
N THR A 100 44.54 -7.66 8.84
CA THR A 100 45.37 -7.59 10.05
C THR A 100 46.86 -7.65 9.71
N VAL A 101 47.24 -8.47 8.72
CA VAL A 101 48.61 -8.54 8.21
C VAL A 101 49.01 -7.24 7.50
N GLU A 102 48.17 -6.70 6.62
CA GLU A 102 48.36 -5.40 5.96
C GLU A 102 48.48 -4.24 6.94
N PHE A 103 47.67 -4.24 8.01
CA PHE A 103 47.79 -3.26 9.09
C PHE A 103 49.15 -3.32 9.79
N VAL A 104 49.60 -4.53 10.16
CA VAL A 104 50.87 -4.73 10.88
C VAL A 104 52.06 -4.36 9.98
N ILE A 105 52.07 -4.83 8.73
CA ILE A 105 53.12 -4.51 7.76
C ILE A 105 53.14 -3.01 7.47
N GLY A 106 51.97 -2.41 7.19
CA GLY A 106 51.86 -0.98 6.93
C GLY A 106 52.34 -0.13 8.11
N LEU A 107 51.98 -0.49 9.36
CA LEU A 107 52.43 0.22 10.55
C LEU A 107 53.94 0.07 10.80
N CYS A 108 54.47 -1.15 10.66
CA CYS A 108 55.90 -1.43 10.84
C CYS A 108 56.78 -0.74 9.80
N LEU A 109 56.29 -0.53 8.58
CA LEU A 109 57.00 0.20 7.53
C LEU A 109 56.79 1.72 7.67
N PHE A 110 55.58 2.17 7.97
CA PHE A 110 55.25 3.60 8.03
C PHE A 110 56.00 4.34 9.15
N ILE A 111 56.07 3.76 10.36
CA ILE A 111 56.73 4.41 11.50
C ILE A 111 58.20 4.77 11.24
N PRO A 112 59.09 3.84 10.80
CA PRO A 112 60.48 4.18 10.55
C PRO A 112 60.64 5.18 9.40
N PHE A 113 59.90 5.04 8.29
CA PHE A 113 59.97 6.00 7.18
C PHE A 113 59.49 7.39 7.61
N ALA A 114 58.42 7.49 8.39
CA ALA A 114 57.94 8.77 8.91
C ALA A 114 58.95 9.41 9.89
N ILE A 115 59.60 8.62 10.74
CA ILE A 115 60.65 9.12 11.64
C ILE A 115 61.85 9.63 10.83
N THR A 116 62.26 8.91 9.79
CA THR A 116 63.35 9.33 8.91
C THR A 116 63.01 10.62 8.18
N ASP A 117 61.80 10.74 7.60
CA ASP A 117 61.35 11.97 6.94
C ASP A 117 61.36 13.18 7.89
N ILE A 118 60.82 13.01 9.10
CA ILE A 118 60.81 14.08 10.12
C ILE A 118 62.23 14.46 10.53
N ALA A 119 63.11 13.48 10.77
CA ALA A 119 64.48 13.73 11.20
C ALA A 119 65.27 14.49 10.12
N VAL A 120 65.16 14.07 8.86
CA VAL A 120 65.86 14.72 7.74
C VAL A 120 65.29 16.12 7.49
N PHE A 121 63.98 16.32 7.63
CA PHE A 121 63.36 17.65 7.57
C PHE A 121 63.90 18.59 8.66
N VAL A 122 63.95 18.14 9.93
CA VAL A 122 64.48 18.93 11.05
C VAL A 122 65.95 19.28 10.83
N VAL A 123 66.77 18.32 10.41
CA VAL A 123 68.20 18.53 10.12
C VAL A 123 68.39 19.55 8.99
N SER A 124 67.54 19.52 7.95
CA SER A 124 67.57 20.48 6.85
C SER A 124 67.19 21.90 7.28
N VAL A 125 66.21 22.05 8.19
CA VAL A 125 65.78 23.35 8.71
C VAL A 125 66.84 23.96 9.63
N VAL A 126 67.50 23.15 10.47
CA VAL A 126 68.46 23.63 11.47
C VAL A 126 69.82 24.00 10.86
N ASN A 127 70.35 23.22 9.93
CA ASN A 127 71.72 23.42 9.42
C ASN A 127 71.81 24.32 8.18
N GLY A 128 70.66 24.74 7.63
CA GLY A 128 70.59 25.28 6.27
C GLY A 128 71.02 24.22 5.22
N HIS A 129 70.74 24.48 3.95
CA HIS A 129 70.99 23.56 2.83
C HIS A 129 72.50 23.34 2.50
N SER A 130 73.38 23.45 3.49
CA SER A 130 74.83 23.56 3.35
C SER A 130 75.59 22.23 3.42
N ILE A 131 74.94 21.13 3.83
CA ILE A 131 75.61 19.84 4.14
C ILE A 131 75.60 18.85 2.95
N ILE A 132 74.58 18.89 2.09
CA ILE A 132 74.39 17.96 0.95
C ILE A 132 73.99 18.76 -0.28
N SER A 133 74.42 18.34 -1.48
CA SER A 133 73.98 18.98 -2.73
C SER A 133 72.45 18.97 -2.84
N GLN A 134 71.87 20.10 -3.26
CA GLN A 134 70.40 20.27 -3.29
C GLN A 134 69.68 19.19 -4.13
N SER A 135 70.33 18.65 -5.16
CA SER A 135 69.79 17.58 -6.00
C SER A 135 69.69 16.24 -5.27
N VAL A 136 70.74 15.83 -4.54
CA VAL A 136 70.77 14.54 -3.82
C VAL A 136 69.79 14.53 -2.65
N PHE A 137 69.63 15.67 -1.98
CA PHE A 137 68.62 15.83 -0.93
C PHE A 137 67.19 15.71 -1.48
N ALA A 138 66.90 16.35 -2.62
CA ALA A 138 65.59 16.27 -3.25
C ALA A 138 65.27 14.82 -3.69
N ASP A 139 66.20 14.15 -4.37
CA ASP A 139 65.96 12.79 -4.89
C ASP A 139 65.74 11.77 -3.77
N THR A 140 66.49 11.87 -2.67
CA THR A 140 66.34 10.96 -1.52
C THR A 140 65.05 11.22 -0.74
N MET A 141 64.66 12.48 -0.56
CA MET A 141 63.37 12.85 0.03
C MET A 141 62.19 12.30 -0.75
N TRP A 142 62.20 12.41 -2.07
CA TRP A 142 61.12 11.92 -2.92
C TRP A 142 60.92 10.40 -2.81
N VAL A 143 62.01 9.61 -2.83
CA VAL A 143 61.94 8.15 -2.73
C VAL A 143 61.40 7.70 -1.37
N VAL A 144 61.89 8.29 -0.28
CA VAL A 144 61.42 7.95 1.08
C VAL A 144 59.95 8.34 1.26
N SER A 145 59.55 9.50 0.75
CA SER A 145 58.17 9.97 0.82
C SER A 145 57.18 9.08 0.04
N ILE A 146 57.56 8.57 -1.13
CA ILE A 146 56.75 7.61 -1.89
C ILE A 146 56.60 6.29 -1.12
N CYS A 147 57.67 5.79 -0.51
CA CYS A 147 57.63 4.58 0.33
C CYS A 147 56.76 4.78 1.58
N ALA A 148 56.86 5.94 2.23
CA ALA A 148 56.03 6.31 3.37
C ALA A 148 54.54 6.39 2.97
N ALA A 149 54.24 6.99 1.81
CA ALA A 149 52.88 7.06 1.28
C ALA A 149 52.30 5.68 0.97
N GLY A 150 53.07 4.79 0.34
CA GLY A 150 52.66 3.40 0.09
C GLY A 150 52.38 2.62 1.37
N ALA A 151 53.26 2.73 2.37
CA ALA A 151 53.08 2.12 3.68
C ALA A 151 51.84 2.67 4.43
N PHE A 152 51.59 3.97 4.31
CA PHE A 152 50.41 4.62 4.88
C PHE A 152 49.10 4.13 4.24
N ILE A 153 49.06 3.95 2.91
CA ILE A 153 47.88 3.42 2.21
C ILE A 153 47.57 2.00 2.69
N LEU A 154 48.58 1.13 2.80
CA LEU A 154 48.43 -0.24 3.31
C LEU A 154 47.94 -0.23 4.77
N PHE A 155 48.51 0.64 5.59
CA PHE A 155 48.08 0.82 6.98
C PHE A 155 46.61 1.26 7.08
N ALA A 156 46.21 2.28 6.32
CA ALA A 156 44.85 2.79 6.28
C ALA A 156 43.86 1.73 5.78
N HIS A 157 44.22 0.98 4.72
CA HIS A 157 43.42 -0.13 4.21
C HIS A 157 43.23 -1.23 5.26
N GLY A 158 44.30 -1.60 5.98
CA GLY A 158 44.25 -2.55 7.08
C GLY A 158 43.32 -2.12 8.23
N ILE A 159 43.29 -0.83 8.58
CA ILE A 159 42.34 -0.28 9.56
C ILE A 159 40.90 -0.47 9.08
N VAL A 160 40.60 -0.13 7.82
CA VAL A 160 39.25 -0.23 7.25
C VAL A 160 38.79 -1.69 7.21
N ALA A 161 39.65 -2.60 6.74
CA ALA A 161 39.38 -4.03 6.71
C ALA A 161 39.11 -4.60 8.11
N ARG A 162 39.92 -4.21 9.11
CA ARG A 162 39.73 -4.63 10.51
C ARG A 162 38.44 -4.09 11.12
N ARG A 163 38.10 -2.82 10.87
CA ARG A 163 36.84 -2.21 11.33
C ARG A 163 35.64 -2.94 10.72
N ARG A 164 35.70 -3.27 9.43
CA ARG A 164 34.64 -4.02 8.73
C ARG A 164 34.48 -5.43 9.32
N ALA A 165 35.58 -6.15 9.55
CA ALA A 165 35.54 -7.49 10.17
C ALA A 165 34.96 -7.47 11.59
N ARG A 166 35.24 -6.43 12.38
CA ARG A 166 34.64 -6.25 13.71
C ARG A 166 33.13 -5.98 13.64
N ARG A 167 32.66 -5.17 12.69
CA ARG A 167 31.22 -4.94 12.49
C ARG A 167 30.50 -6.21 12.05
N PHE A 168 31.10 -6.98 11.13
CA PHE A 168 30.59 -8.31 10.76
C PHE A 168 30.40 -9.23 11.97
N ALA A 169 31.40 -9.29 12.86
CA ALA A 169 31.28 -10.09 14.08
C ALA A 169 30.10 -9.62 14.94
N ARG A 170 29.92 -8.31 15.13
CA ARG A 170 28.77 -7.76 15.86
C ARG A 170 27.42 -8.12 15.23
N TYR A 171 27.28 -7.99 13.91
CA TYR A 171 26.04 -8.37 13.22
C TYR A 171 25.77 -9.87 13.36
N ARG A 172 26.79 -10.72 13.16
CA ARG A 172 26.64 -12.17 13.33
C ARG A 172 26.29 -12.55 14.77
N ASP A 173 26.94 -11.93 15.75
CA ASP A 173 26.69 -12.19 17.16
C ASP A 173 25.29 -11.70 17.57
N ALA A 174 24.81 -10.58 17.00
CA ALA A 174 23.44 -10.09 17.18
C ALA A 174 22.39 -10.99 16.51
N ILE A 175 22.71 -11.60 15.36
CA ILE A 175 21.83 -12.57 14.68
C ILE A 175 21.74 -13.87 15.50
N GLY A 176 22.80 -14.27 16.20
CA GLY A 176 22.73 -15.34 17.21
C GLY A 176 22.30 -16.73 16.70
N GLY A 177 22.28 -16.95 15.38
CA GLY A 177 21.75 -18.16 14.75
C GLY A 177 20.23 -18.15 14.49
N ALA A 178 19.60 -16.97 14.56
CA ALA A 178 18.27 -16.74 14.01
C ALA A 178 18.28 -16.86 12.49
N ALA A 179 17.16 -17.32 11.92
CA ALA A 179 16.98 -17.49 10.49
C ALA A 179 16.61 -16.16 9.78
N PHE A 180 16.05 -15.20 10.51
CA PHE A 180 15.68 -13.88 10.03
C PHE A 180 15.97 -12.81 11.08
N CYS A 181 16.08 -11.55 10.64
CA CYS A 181 16.30 -10.40 11.51
C CYS A 181 15.89 -9.09 10.83
N THR A 182 15.39 -8.12 11.60
CA THR A 182 15.10 -6.79 11.07
C THR A 182 16.37 -5.93 11.04
N VAL A 183 16.52 -5.13 10.00
CA VAL A 183 17.67 -4.22 9.82
C VAL A 183 17.72 -3.19 10.96
N GLU A 184 16.57 -2.78 11.47
CA GLU A 184 16.45 -1.86 12.61
C GLU A 184 17.03 -2.46 13.89
N ASN A 185 16.60 -3.66 14.28
CA ASN A 185 17.11 -4.32 15.49
C ASN A 185 18.61 -4.62 15.37
N LEU A 186 19.09 -4.99 14.17
CA LEU A 186 20.52 -5.17 13.93
C LEU A 186 21.32 -3.88 14.03
N ALA A 187 20.76 -2.77 13.55
CA ALA A 187 21.38 -1.45 13.66
C ALA A 187 21.49 -1.04 15.13
N GLU A 188 20.42 -1.21 15.92
CA GLU A 188 20.38 -0.90 17.35
C GLU A 188 21.39 -1.75 18.14
N LEU A 189 21.37 -3.08 17.97
CA LEU A 189 22.26 -4.00 18.68
C LEU A 189 23.73 -3.83 18.29
N ALA A 190 24.03 -3.43 17.05
CA ALA A 190 25.39 -3.19 16.59
C ALA A 190 25.91 -1.77 16.89
N GLY A 191 25.01 -0.84 17.26
CA GLY A 191 25.30 0.57 17.48
C GLY A 191 25.62 1.33 16.19
N GLU A 192 24.92 1.02 15.10
CA GLU A 192 25.13 1.61 13.76
C GLU A 192 23.80 2.15 13.19
N THR A 193 23.84 2.89 12.08
CA THR A 193 22.62 3.39 11.42
C THR A 193 21.99 2.35 10.50
N GLN A 194 20.67 2.40 10.31
CA GLN A 194 19.95 1.44 9.45
C GLN A 194 20.51 1.38 8.02
N GLU A 195 20.79 2.54 7.40
CA GLU A 195 21.40 2.60 6.06
C GLU A 195 22.77 1.92 6.01
N ARG A 196 23.58 2.13 7.05
CA ARG A 196 24.92 1.55 7.12
C ARG A 196 24.85 0.04 7.36
N THR A 197 23.95 -0.42 8.22
CA THR A 197 23.67 -1.83 8.45
C THR A 197 23.19 -2.50 7.15
N LYS A 198 22.24 -1.91 6.41
CA LYS A 198 21.78 -2.41 5.10
C LYS A 198 22.94 -2.53 4.10
N ASN A 199 23.78 -1.50 4.00
CA ASN A 199 24.95 -1.50 3.13
C ASN A 199 26.01 -2.54 3.54
N ASP A 200 26.27 -2.69 4.84
CA ASP A 200 27.21 -3.68 5.35
C ASP A 200 26.69 -5.10 5.12
N LEU A 201 25.40 -5.37 5.36
CA LEU A 201 24.75 -6.65 5.08
C LEU A 201 24.77 -6.99 3.58
N LYS A 202 24.43 -6.04 2.70
CA LYS A 202 24.58 -6.23 1.24
C LYS A 202 26.01 -6.57 0.85
N LYS A 203 26.98 -5.88 1.46
CA LYS A 203 28.41 -6.16 1.29
C LYS A 203 28.80 -7.52 1.86
N MET A 204 28.14 -8.02 2.90
CA MET A 204 28.40 -9.35 3.47
C MET A 204 27.92 -10.47 2.54
N VAL A 205 26.80 -10.26 1.85
CA VAL A 205 26.31 -11.16 0.81
C VAL A 205 27.28 -11.18 -0.37
N THR A 206 27.63 -10.01 -0.93
CA THR A 206 28.49 -9.94 -2.13
C THR A 206 29.93 -10.39 -1.89
N THR A 207 30.47 -10.20 -0.69
CA THR A 207 31.82 -10.67 -0.34
C THR A 207 31.87 -12.12 0.16
N GLY A 208 30.73 -12.82 0.16
CA GLY A 208 30.64 -14.23 0.53
C GLY A 208 30.80 -14.49 2.04
N ALA A 209 30.58 -13.49 2.88
CA ALA A 209 30.55 -13.65 4.34
C ALA A 209 29.21 -14.24 4.83
N CYS A 210 28.12 -13.95 4.11
CA CYS A 210 26.79 -14.55 4.24
C CYS A 210 26.21 -14.79 2.83
N PRO A 211 26.69 -15.80 2.10
CA PRO A 211 26.37 -15.97 0.68
C PRO A 211 24.87 -16.26 0.43
N GLN A 212 24.20 -16.94 1.37
CA GLN A 212 22.77 -17.30 1.28
C GLN A 212 21.85 -16.24 1.89
N GLY A 213 22.38 -15.04 2.15
CA GLY A 213 21.62 -13.97 2.78
C GLY A 213 20.76 -13.22 1.75
N HIS A 214 19.47 -13.09 2.03
CA HIS A 214 18.50 -12.38 1.19
C HIS A 214 17.84 -11.22 1.93
N PHE A 215 17.34 -10.27 1.16
CA PHE A 215 16.50 -9.20 1.67
C PHE A 215 15.06 -9.41 1.21
N ASP A 216 14.12 -8.97 2.04
CA ASP A 216 12.73 -8.75 1.62
C ASP A 216 12.62 -7.65 0.55
N ARG A 217 11.44 -7.51 -0.07
CA ARG A 217 11.20 -6.52 -1.13
C ARG A 217 11.44 -5.08 -0.67
N SER A 218 11.18 -4.77 0.59
CA SER A 218 11.40 -3.44 1.21
C SER A 218 12.85 -3.22 1.67
N GLY A 219 13.65 -4.27 1.80
CA GLY A 219 14.99 -4.24 2.37
C GLY A 219 15.02 -3.83 3.85
N THR A 220 13.99 -4.21 4.58
CA THR A 220 13.75 -4.02 6.02
C THR A 220 14.07 -5.28 6.83
N CYS A 221 13.90 -6.46 6.22
CA CYS A 221 14.20 -7.75 6.81
C CYS A 221 15.36 -8.42 6.06
N PHE A 222 16.28 -9.01 6.82
CA PHE A 222 17.39 -9.80 6.30
C PHE A 222 17.20 -11.26 6.71
N LEU A 223 17.08 -12.13 5.70
CA LEU A 223 16.93 -13.58 5.83
C LEU A 223 18.29 -14.22 5.59
N VAL A 224 18.68 -15.12 6.47
CA VAL A 224 20.08 -15.56 6.59
C VAL A 224 20.40 -16.72 5.65
N ASP A 225 19.39 -17.49 5.26
CA ASP A 225 19.49 -18.69 4.44
C ASP A 225 18.38 -18.75 3.37
N ASP A 226 18.64 -19.54 2.32
CA ASP A 226 17.74 -19.70 1.18
C ASP A 226 16.42 -20.38 1.58
N GLU A 227 16.46 -21.36 2.48
CA GLU A 227 15.28 -22.12 2.93
C GLU A 227 14.25 -21.19 3.59
N THR A 228 14.72 -20.29 4.45
CA THR A 228 13.88 -19.28 5.09
C THR A 228 13.37 -18.25 4.08
N TYR A 229 14.14 -17.95 3.04
CA TYR A 229 13.71 -17.06 1.97
C TYR A 229 12.62 -17.68 1.08
N ASP A 230 12.76 -18.95 0.71
CA ASP A 230 11.76 -19.67 -0.08
C ASP A 230 10.44 -19.80 0.69
N ALA A 231 10.51 -20.16 1.97
CA ALA A 231 9.33 -20.24 2.84
C ALA A 231 8.65 -18.86 3.02
N TYR A 232 9.43 -17.77 3.09
CA TYR A 232 8.89 -16.41 3.08
C TYR A 232 8.15 -16.10 1.77
N LEU A 233 8.69 -16.48 0.62
CA LEU A 233 8.06 -16.26 -0.68
C LEU A 233 6.74 -17.03 -0.83
N GLU A 234 6.68 -18.25 -0.32
CA GLU A 234 5.45 -19.07 -0.31
C GLU A 234 4.38 -18.48 0.61
N ALA A 235 4.78 -18.00 1.80
CA ALA A 235 3.88 -17.30 2.71
C ALA A 235 3.34 -15.99 2.10
N GLU A 236 4.19 -15.21 1.43
CA GLU A 236 3.77 -13.96 0.75
C GLU A 236 2.77 -14.24 -0.38
N LYS A 237 3.01 -15.29 -1.18
CA LYS A 237 2.08 -15.72 -2.25
C LYS A 237 0.73 -16.15 -1.67
N THR A 238 0.74 -16.95 -0.61
CA THR A 238 -0.49 -17.44 0.01
C THR A 238 -1.29 -16.31 0.63
N TYR A 239 -0.63 -15.41 1.36
CA TYR A 239 -1.26 -14.23 1.94
C TYR A 239 -1.87 -13.30 0.88
N SER A 240 -1.12 -13.02 -0.20
CA SER A 240 -1.61 -12.18 -1.29
C SER A 240 -2.77 -12.83 -2.05
N ALA A 241 -2.74 -14.14 -2.26
CA ALA A 241 -3.84 -14.89 -2.87
C ALA A 241 -5.11 -14.86 -2.01
N LYS A 242 -5.00 -15.07 -0.69
CA LYS A 242 -6.13 -14.96 0.26
C LYS A 242 -6.74 -13.56 0.22
N LYS A 243 -5.92 -12.51 0.31
CA LYS A 243 -6.38 -11.13 0.25
C LYS A 243 -7.04 -10.76 -1.08
N GLN A 244 -6.60 -11.34 -2.20
CA GLN A 244 -7.24 -11.18 -3.49
C GLN A 244 -8.58 -11.92 -3.55
N ALA A 245 -8.65 -13.13 -2.99
CA ALA A 245 -9.89 -13.91 -2.91
C ALA A 245 -10.94 -13.21 -2.03
N GLU A 246 -10.56 -12.71 -0.86
CA GLU A 246 -11.44 -11.93 0.04
C GLU A 246 -11.99 -10.69 -0.66
N LYS A 247 -11.14 -9.91 -1.34
CA LYS A 247 -11.59 -8.74 -2.11
C LYS A 247 -12.52 -9.11 -3.25
N ALA A 248 -12.26 -10.22 -3.94
CA ALA A 248 -13.12 -10.70 -5.01
C ALA A 248 -14.48 -11.19 -4.48
N GLU A 249 -14.50 -11.81 -3.29
CA GLU A 249 -15.72 -12.23 -2.61
C GLU A 249 -16.54 -11.03 -2.11
N GLU A 250 -15.89 -10.04 -1.52
CA GLU A 250 -16.52 -8.77 -1.13
C GLU A 250 -17.13 -8.05 -2.33
N GLN A 251 -16.41 -7.98 -3.46
CA GLN A 251 -16.91 -7.40 -4.71
C GLN A 251 -18.13 -8.16 -5.22
N LYS A 252 -18.08 -9.49 -5.28
CA LYS A 252 -19.23 -10.31 -5.67
C LYS A 252 -20.44 -10.11 -4.75
N LYS A 253 -20.21 -9.99 -3.44
CA LYS A 253 -21.28 -9.74 -2.46
C LYS A 253 -21.91 -8.37 -2.65
N GLN A 254 -21.10 -7.35 -2.93
CA GLN A 254 -21.58 -6.01 -3.27
C GLN A 254 -22.35 -6.01 -4.59
N GLU A 255 -21.83 -6.64 -5.64
CA GLU A 255 -22.52 -6.77 -6.94
C GLU A 255 -23.86 -7.48 -6.80
N ASN A 256 -23.92 -8.59 -6.07
CA ASN A 256 -25.17 -9.31 -5.80
C ASN A 256 -26.16 -8.47 -4.98
N ALA A 257 -25.69 -7.72 -3.99
CA ALA A 257 -26.53 -6.82 -3.21
C ALA A 257 -27.08 -5.67 -4.07
N THR A 258 -26.25 -5.06 -4.92
CA THR A 258 -26.69 -4.05 -5.88
C THR A 258 -27.70 -4.62 -6.87
N GLN A 259 -27.52 -5.86 -7.33
CA GLN A 259 -28.49 -6.52 -8.21
C GLN A 259 -29.83 -6.73 -7.53
N GLY A 260 -29.85 -7.17 -6.26
CA GLY A 260 -31.08 -7.28 -5.49
C GLY A 260 -31.80 -5.93 -5.32
N GLU A 261 -31.05 -4.87 -5.00
CA GLU A 261 -31.60 -3.51 -4.85
C GLU A 261 -32.17 -2.98 -6.18
N LEU A 262 -31.54 -3.29 -7.32
CA LEU A 262 -32.07 -2.92 -8.65
C LEU A 262 -33.42 -3.58 -8.94
N ASP A 263 -33.54 -4.89 -8.66
CA ASP A 263 -34.76 -5.65 -8.93
C ASP A 263 -35.93 -5.10 -8.10
N GLU A 264 -35.68 -4.72 -6.83
CA GLU A 264 -36.67 -4.06 -5.96
C GLU A 264 -37.07 -2.69 -6.51
N VAL A 265 -36.09 -1.85 -6.87
CA VAL A 265 -36.33 -0.51 -7.43
C VAL A 265 -37.12 -0.58 -8.75
N GLU A 266 -36.84 -1.58 -9.58
CA GLU A 266 -37.56 -1.78 -10.84
C GLU A 266 -39.03 -2.16 -10.61
N GLN A 267 -39.29 -3.08 -9.67
CA GLN A 267 -40.66 -3.47 -9.32
C GLN A 267 -41.46 -2.30 -8.73
N GLU A 268 -40.87 -1.55 -7.80
CA GLU A 268 -41.49 -0.35 -7.24
C GLU A 268 -41.73 0.71 -8.31
N GLY A 269 -40.76 0.95 -9.20
CA GLY A 269 -40.89 1.92 -10.28
C GLY A 269 -42.03 1.62 -11.23
N ILE A 270 -42.21 0.35 -11.63
CA ILE A 270 -43.33 -0.09 -12.44
C ILE A 270 -44.66 0.13 -11.71
N SER A 271 -44.71 -0.13 -10.40
CA SER A 271 -45.90 0.13 -9.57
C SER A 271 -46.26 1.62 -9.53
N TYR A 272 -45.27 2.51 -9.35
CA TYR A 272 -45.50 3.95 -9.36
C TYR A 272 -46.01 4.45 -10.72
N LEU A 273 -45.39 4.05 -11.83
CA LEU A 273 -45.83 4.43 -13.17
C LEU A 273 -47.27 3.99 -13.44
N LYS A 274 -47.62 2.76 -13.06
CA LYS A 274 -48.99 2.25 -13.20
C LYS A 274 -50.00 3.07 -12.38
N GLN A 275 -49.64 3.47 -11.16
CA GLN A 275 -50.50 4.29 -10.32
C GLN A 275 -50.69 5.70 -10.87
N ILE A 276 -49.62 6.35 -11.35
CA ILE A 276 -49.71 7.67 -12.00
C ILE A 276 -50.65 7.61 -13.20
N ARG A 277 -50.47 6.61 -14.07
CA ARG A 277 -51.31 6.41 -15.24
C ARG A 277 -52.77 6.13 -14.88
N THR A 278 -53.01 5.30 -13.87
CA THR A 278 -54.37 5.02 -13.39
C THR A 278 -55.07 6.27 -12.88
N VAL A 279 -54.34 7.15 -12.17
CA VAL A 279 -54.92 8.43 -11.73
C VAL A 279 -55.16 9.34 -12.94
N ASN A 280 -54.21 9.43 -13.87
CA ASN A 280 -54.35 10.24 -15.09
C ASN A 280 -55.58 9.83 -15.92
N ASP A 281 -55.77 8.52 -16.15
CA ASP A 281 -56.92 7.98 -16.90
C ASP A 281 -58.28 8.30 -16.24
N ALA A 282 -58.30 8.58 -14.93
CA ALA A 282 -59.49 8.92 -14.18
C ALA A 282 -59.80 10.43 -14.16
N LEU A 283 -58.87 11.29 -14.60
CA LEU A 283 -59.02 12.74 -14.62
C LEU A 283 -59.41 13.21 -16.04
N PRO A 284 -60.59 13.81 -16.25
CA PRO A 284 -61.03 14.26 -17.57
C PRO A 284 -60.35 15.57 -18.04
N GLY A 285 -59.68 16.30 -17.13
CA GLY A 285 -59.07 17.59 -17.43
C GLY A 285 -57.82 17.49 -18.31
N LYS A 286 -57.82 18.15 -19.47
CA LYS A 286 -56.69 18.13 -20.40
C LYS A 286 -55.39 18.70 -19.80
N GLU A 287 -55.50 19.82 -19.08
CA GLU A 287 -54.30 20.50 -18.54
C GLU A 287 -53.61 19.72 -17.43
N ILE A 288 -54.38 19.05 -16.55
CA ILE A 288 -53.81 18.17 -15.53
C ILE A 288 -53.24 16.89 -16.17
N SER A 289 -53.93 16.36 -17.18
CA SER A 289 -53.47 15.18 -17.91
C SER A 289 -52.13 15.42 -18.62
N ASP A 290 -51.96 16.56 -19.29
CA ASP A 290 -50.69 16.94 -19.92
C ASP A 290 -49.52 17.03 -18.89
N ARG A 291 -49.81 17.41 -17.64
CA ARG A 291 -48.81 17.45 -16.55
C ARG A 291 -48.46 16.07 -16.03
N LEU A 292 -49.45 15.18 -15.91
CA LEU A 292 -49.27 13.80 -15.48
C LEU A 292 -48.57 12.95 -16.55
N ASP A 293 -48.83 13.20 -17.83
CA ASP A 293 -48.11 12.56 -18.94
C ASP A 293 -46.62 12.92 -18.91
N LYS A 294 -46.29 14.19 -18.67
CA LYS A 294 -44.90 14.63 -18.47
C LYS A 294 -44.27 13.94 -17.26
N LEU A 295 -45.01 13.82 -16.16
CA LEU A 295 -44.56 13.17 -14.94
C LEU A 295 -44.28 11.68 -15.17
N GLU A 296 -45.19 10.96 -15.83
CA GLU A 296 -45.01 9.56 -16.21
C GLU A 296 -43.79 9.40 -17.13
N ASN A 297 -43.65 10.28 -18.14
CA ASN A 297 -42.54 10.21 -19.08
C ASN A 297 -41.18 10.41 -18.41
N VAL A 298 -41.01 11.47 -17.61
CA VAL A 298 -39.73 11.75 -16.96
C VAL A 298 -39.38 10.67 -15.95
N THR A 299 -40.36 10.21 -15.17
CA THR A 299 -40.20 9.10 -14.21
C THR A 299 -39.77 7.82 -14.93
N GLY A 300 -40.42 7.48 -16.05
CA GLY A 300 -40.07 6.31 -16.85
C GLY A 300 -38.66 6.38 -17.42
N ARG A 301 -38.21 7.56 -17.85
CA ARG A 301 -36.84 7.77 -18.34
C ARG A 301 -35.80 7.66 -17.23
N ILE A 302 -36.09 8.12 -16.01
CA ILE A 302 -35.23 7.95 -14.84
C ILE A 302 -35.02 6.46 -14.56
N PHE A 303 -36.10 5.68 -14.48
CA PHE A 303 -35.99 4.22 -14.27
C PHE A 303 -35.27 3.50 -15.40
N ALA A 304 -35.49 3.92 -16.65
CA ALA A 304 -34.77 3.35 -17.80
C ALA A 304 -33.26 3.62 -17.72
N CYS A 305 -32.86 4.82 -17.29
CA CYS A 305 -31.45 5.18 -17.08
C CYS A 305 -30.80 4.28 -16.02
N ILE A 306 -31.46 4.06 -14.89
CA ILE A 306 -30.93 3.21 -13.81
C ILE A 306 -30.83 1.74 -14.21
N ARG A 307 -31.78 1.23 -15.02
CA ARG A 307 -31.67 -0.13 -15.59
C ARG A 307 -30.44 -0.29 -16.47
N GLN A 308 -30.06 0.75 -17.23
CA GLN A 308 -28.87 0.73 -18.08
C GLN A 308 -27.58 0.97 -17.29
N HIS A 309 -27.65 1.77 -16.22
CA HIS A 309 -26.52 2.15 -15.39
C HIS A 309 -26.79 1.86 -13.90
N PRO A 310 -26.76 0.58 -13.47
CA PRO A 310 -27.00 0.18 -12.08
C PRO A 310 -26.21 0.92 -11.00
N LYS A 311 -24.99 1.36 -11.35
CA LYS A 311 -24.10 2.09 -10.45
C LYS A 311 -24.66 3.43 -9.98
N LYS A 312 -25.64 4.00 -10.71
CA LYS A 312 -26.32 5.27 -10.41
C LYS A 312 -27.53 5.09 -9.47
N LEU A 313 -27.84 3.86 -9.04
CA LEU A 313 -28.93 3.59 -8.11
C LEU A 313 -28.89 4.44 -6.82
N PRO A 314 -27.71 4.68 -6.18
CA PRO A 314 -27.63 5.54 -5.00
C PRO A 314 -28.18 6.96 -5.24
N ASP A 315 -28.04 7.49 -6.45
CA ASP A 315 -28.42 8.87 -6.80
C ASP A 315 -29.94 9.06 -6.86
N ILE A 316 -30.70 7.98 -7.07
CA ILE A 316 -32.17 8.01 -7.12
C ILE A 316 -32.83 7.51 -5.83
N ARG A 317 -32.07 7.16 -4.79
CA ARG A 317 -32.65 6.60 -3.55
C ARG A 317 -33.63 7.58 -2.87
N SER A 318 -33.31 8.86 -2.84
CA SER A 318 -34.23 9.91 -2.34
C SER A 318 -35.44 10.12 -3.25
N PHE A 319 -35.24 9.97 -4.57
CA PHE A 319 -36.34 9.99 -5.53
C PHE A 319 -37.33 8.86 -5.27
N MET A 320 -36.83 7.65 -5.04
CA MET A 320 -37.64 6.47 -4.72
C MET A 320 -38.39 6.57 -3.41
N HIS A 321 -37.68 6.87 -2.31
CA HIS A 321 -38.29 6.73 -0.98
C HIS A 321 -39.00 7.99 -0.48
N TYR A 322 -38.79 9.13 -1.13
CA TYR A 322 -39.32 10.40 -0.63
C TYR A 322 -40.05 11.23 -1.70
N TYR A 323 -39.42 11.52 -2.84
CA TYR A 323 -40.02 12.43 -3.82
C TYR A 323 -41.18 11.80 -4.61
N LEU A 324 -41.00 10.58 -5.14
CA LEU A 324 -42.01 9.89 -5.94
C LEU A 324 -43.26 9.50 -5.14
N PRO A 325 -43.17 8.95 -3.90
CA PRO A 325 -44.35 8.66 -3.08
C PRO A 325 -45.12 9.93 -2.69
N THR A 326 -44.40 11.01 -2.39
CA THR A 326 -45.01 12.31 -2.06
C THR A 326 -45.74 12.90 -3.26
N THR A 327 -45.13 12.83 -4.44
CA THR A 327 -45.76 13.28 -5.69
C THR A 327 -47.03 12.48 -5.96
N LEU A 328 -46.99 11.16 -5.83
CA LEU A 328 -48.17 10.32 -6.01
C LEU A 328 -49.29 10.68 -5.04
N LYS A 329 -48.95 11.02 -3.78
CA LYS A 329 -49.94 11.48 -2.80
C LYS A 329 -50.62 12.78 -3.24
N LEU A 330 -49.87 13.76 -3.77
CA LEU A 330 -50.43 15.00 -4.31
C LEU A 330 -51.40 14.73 -5.47
N VAL A 331 -50.99 13.86 -6.40
CA VAL A 331 -51.80 13.48 -7.58
C VAL A 331 -53.10 12.79 -7.15
N LYS A 332 -53.04 11.88 -6.16
CA LYS A 332 -54.25 11.25 -5.59
C LYS A 332 -55.15 12.25 -4.87
N SER A 333 -54.58 13.19 -4.11
CA SER A 333 -55.36 14.25 -3.45
C SER A 333 -56.06 15.16 -4.48
N TYR A 334 -55.42 15.46 -5.61
CA TYR A 334 -56.08 16.18 -6.71
C TYR A 334 -57.30 15.41 -7.25
N GLN A 335 -57.14 14.11 -7.49
CA GLN A 335 -58.24 13.24 -7.93
C GLN A 335 -59.42 13.24 -6.94
N GLU A 336 -59.12 13.16 -5.64
CA GLU A 336 -60.14 13.23 -4.59
C GLU A 336 -60.88 14.56 -4.60
N PHE A 337 -60.17 15.69 -4.79
CA PHE A 337 -60.75 17.03 -4.90
C PHE A 337 -61.63 17.19 -6.13
N GLU A 338 -61.22 16.65 -7.28
CA GLU A 338 -62.00 16.73 -8.51
C GLU A 338 -63.31 15.93 -8.40
N SER A 339 -63.30 14.81 -7.66
CA SER A 339 -64.48 13.96 -7.45
C SER A 339 -65.55 14.56 -6.52
N GLN A 340 -65.27 15.68 -5.83
CA GLN A 340 -66.20 16.30 -4.89
C GLN A 340 -67.38 16.98 -5.62
N PRO A 341 -68.63 16.73 -5.21
CA PRO A 341 -69.82 17.30 -5.86
C PRO A 341 -69.98 18.82 -5.63
N VAL A 342 -69.35 19.40 -4.61
CA VAL A 342 -69.39 20.83 -4.30
C VAL A 342 -67.96 21.37 -4.20
N LYS A 343 -67.55 22.17 -5.18
CA LYS A 343 -66.24 22.82 -5.19
C LYS A 343 -66.31 24.19 -4.49
N GLY A 344 -65.88 24.23 -3.24
CA GLY A 344 -65.69 25.48 -2.49
C GLY A 344 -64.35 26.15 -2.81
N LYS A 345 -64.17 27.42 -2.43
CA LYS A 345 -62.94 28.21 -2.67
C LYS A 345 -61.65 27.51 -2.23
N ASN A 346 -61.69 26.77 -1.12
CA ASN A 346 -60.51 26.04 -0.61
C ASN A 346 -60.11 24.85 -1.50
N ILE A 347 -61.09 24.15 -2.09
CA ILE A 347 -60.83 22.99 -2.96
C ILE A 347 -60.20 23.46 -4.27
N THR A 348 -60.78 24.49 -4.89
CA THR A 348 -60.23 25.06 -6.13
C THR A 348 -58.84 25.65 -5.94
N GLN A 349 -58.57 26.28 -4.78
CA GLN A 349 -57.22 26.76 -4.46
C GLN A 349 -56.24 25.59 -4.31
N ALA A 350 -56.62 24.52 -3.60
CA ALA A 350 -55.77 23.35 -3.42
C ALA A 350 -55.49 22.62 -4.74
N GLU A 351 -56.48 22.51 -5.64
CA GLU A 351 -56.29 22.00 -7.01
C GLU A 351 -55.23 22.82 -7.77
N SER A 352 -55.35 24.16 -7.75
CA SER A 352 -54.39 25.07 -8.39
C SER A 352 -52.98 24.98 -7.77
N ASP A 353 -52.88 24.87 -6.45
CA ASP A 353 -51.60 24.73 -5.75
C ASP A 353 -50.91 23.41 -6.12
N ILE A 354 -51.68 22.33 -6.27
CA ILE A 354 -51.16 21.03 -6.72
C ILE A 354 -50.70 21.11 -8.18
N GLU A 355 -51.43 21.77 -9.08
CA GLU A 355 -51.01 21.96 -10.47
C GLU A 355 -49.65 22.69 -10.56
N HIS A 356 -49.48 23.78 -9.79
CA HIS A 356 -48.21 24.50 -9.71
C HIS A 356 -47.09 23.65 -9.10
N ALA A 357 -47.40 22.83 -8.10
CA ALA A 357 -46.44 21.90 -7.52
C ALA A 357 -46.00 20.86 -8.56
N LEU A 358 -46.92 20.32 -9.37
CA LEU A 358 -46.59 19.35 -10.42
C LEU A 358 -45.69 19.93 -11.51
N ASP A 359 -45.88 21.19 -11.91
CA ASP A 359 -44.97 21.85 -12.85
C ASP A 359 -43.55 21.97 -12.28
N THR A 360 -43.44 22.28 -10.99
CA THR A 360 -42.15 22.35 -10.28
C THR A 360 -41.50 20.97 -10.16
N ILE A 361 -42.28 19.95 -9.81
CA ILE A 361 -41.82 18.56 -9.68
C ILE A 361 -41.34 18.02 -11.03
N ASN A 362 -42.10 18.24 -12.11
CA ASN A 362 -41.70 17.84 -13.45
C ASN A 362 -40.35 18.45 -13.86
N THR A 363 -40.14 19.73 -13.55
CA THR A 363 -38.86 20.41 -13.79
C THR A 363 -37.73 19.79 -12.96
N ALA A 364 -37.98 19.53 -11.67
CA ALA A 364 -37.00 18.94 -10.77
C ALA A 364 -36.62 17.51 -11.20
N PHE A 365 -37.58 16.69 -11.61
CA PHE A 365 -37.34 15.34 -12.12
C PHE A 365 -36.60 15.36 -13.46
N GLY A 366 -36.87 16.36 -14.31
CA GLY A 366 -36.10 16.60 -15.52
C GLY A 366 -34.62 16.87 -15.21
N ASN A 367 -34.36 17.78 -14.26
CA ASN A 367 -32.99 18.08 -13.83
C ASN A 367 -32.30 16.87 -13.19
N LEU A 368 -33.03 16.04 -12.43
CA LEU A 368 -32.50 14.79 -11.89
C LEU A 368 -32.08 13.86 -13.04
N LEU A 369 -32.92 13.69 -14.05
CA LEU A 369 -32.60 12.89 -15.23
C LEU A 369 -31.36 13.42 -15.96
N ASP A 370 -31.27 14.73 -16.16
CA ASP A 370 -30.10 15.35 -16.80
C ASP A 370 -28.82 15.13 -15.99
N ASN A 371 -28.90 15.25 -14.66
CA ASN A 371 -27.78 14.97 -13.76
C ASN A 371 -27.33 13.50 -13.85
N LEU A 372 -28.26 12.56 -14.01
CA LEU A 372 -27.90 11.15 -14.21
C LEU A 372 -27.08 10.92 -15.49
N TYR A 373 -27.15 11.79 -16.50
CA TYR A 373 -26.33 11.72 -17.72
C TYR A 373 -25.07 12.59 -17.69
N ALA A 374 -24.84 13.36 -16.63
CA ALA A 374 -23.75 14.33 -16.57
C ALA A 374 -22.36 13.66 -16.71
N ASP A 375 -22.15 12.55 -16.00
CA ASP A 375 -20.89 11.80 -16.05
C ASP A 375 -20.63 11.21 -17.45
N ASP A 376 -21.66 10.62 -18.07
CA ASP A 376 -21.55 10.04 -19.42
C ASP A 376 -21.21 11.12 -20.46
N ALA A 377 -21.76 12.33 -20.29
CA ALA A 377 -21.46 13.47 -21.16
C ALA A 377 -20.02 13.98 -21.01
N LEU A 378 -19.46 13.95 -19.78
CA LEU A 378 -18.07 14.31 -19.52
C LEU A 378 -17.09 13.30 -20.12
N ASP A 379 -17.39 12.01 -20.03
CA ASP A 379 -16.58 10.95 -20.62
C ASP A 379 -16.55 11.08 -22.15
N ILE A 380 -17.71 11.26 -22.79
CA ILE A 380 -17.81 11.49 -24.24
C ILE A 380 -17.05 12.75 -24.66
N SER A 381 -17.17 13.85 -23.91
CA SER A 381 -16.44 15.10 -24.18
C SER A 381 -14.92 14.90 -24.12
N SER A 382 -14.45 14.09 -23.18
CA SER A 382 -13.03 13.75 -23.01
C SER A 382 -12.54 12.87 -24.16
N ASP A 383 -13.32 11.87 -24.56
CA ASP A 383 -13.03 11.01 -25.71
C ASP A 383 -13.01 11.80 -27.03
N ILE A 384 -13.96 12.72 -27.22
CA ILE A 384 -13.97 13.64 -28.37
C ILE A 384 -12.68 14.47 -28.38
N SER A 385 -12.30 15.04 -27.24
CA SER A 385 -11.08 15.86 -27.13
C SER A 385 -9.80 15.05 -27.40
N ALA A 386 -9.76 13.79 -26.97
CA ALA A 386 -8.67 12.87 -27.25
C ALA A 386 -8.61 12.50 -28.74
N LEU A 387 -9.75 12.17 -29.35
CA LEU A 387 -9.87 11.90 -30.79
C LEU A 387 -9.47 13.12 -31.62
N GLU A 388 -9.95 14.32 -31.28
CA GLU A 388 -9.56 15.58 -31.92
C GLU A 388 -8.04 15.78 -31.84
N THR A 389 -7.44 15.51 -30.68
CA THR A 389 -5.99 15.62 -30.49
C THR A 389 -5.23 14.63 -31.36
N MET A 390 -5.68 13.38 -31.44
CA MET A 390 -5.06 12.35 -32.29
C MET A 390 -5.19 12.69 -33.78
N LEU A 391 -6.36 13.14 -34.22
CA LEU A 391 -6.60 13.57 -35.60
C LEU A 391 -5.73 14.77 -35.96
N ARG A 392 -5.55 15.72 -35.03
CA ARG A 392 -4.67 16.88 -35.21
C ARG A 392 -3.20 16.47 -35.32
N GLN A 393 -2.76 15.53 -34.47
CA GLN A 393 -1.41 14.97 -34.55
C GLN A 393 -1.17 14.19 -35.85
N GLY A 394 -2.20 13.53 -36.38
CA GLY A 394 -2.18 12.83 -37.67
C GLY A 394 -2.28 13.75 -38.89
N GLY A 395 -2.45 15.06 -38.72
CA GLY A 395 -2.64 16.01 -39.82
C GLY A 395 -3.98 15.85 -40.56
N LEU A 396 -4.96 15.19 -39.95
CA LEU A 396 -6.27 14.86 -40.54
C LEU A 396 -7.38 15.85 -40.16
N THR A 397 -7.08 16.85 -39.32
CA THR A 397 -8.03 17.93 -38.99
C THR A 397 -7.87 19.11 -39.96
N GLY A 398 -8.93 19.42 -40.71
CA GLY A 398 -9.04 20.68 -41.46
C GLY A 398 -9.17 21.89 -40.54
N SER A 399 -9.02 23.10 -41.10
CA SER A 399 -9.06 24.41 -40.43
C SER A 399 -10.35 24.75 -39.66
N ASP A 400 -11.33 23.85 -39.62
CA ASP A 400 -12.67 24.07 -39.06
C ASP A 400 -12.75 23.79 -37.55
N PHE A 401 -11.68 23.24 -36.93
CA PHE A 401 -11.61 22.96 -35.48
C PHE A 401 -10.99 24.10 -34.65
N GLU A 402 -10.66 25.25 -35.25
CA GLU A 402 -10.21 26.40 -34.47
C GLU A 402 -11.38 27.04 -33.71
N LYS A 403 -11.49 26.70 -32.42
CA LYS A 403 -12.32 27.40 -31.44
C LYS A 403 -11.98 28.90 -31.45
N LYS A 404 -12.84 29.73 -32.04
CA LYS A 404 -12.73 31.20 -31.95
C LYS A 404 -12.76 31.60 -30.47
N PRO A 405 -11.79 32.39 -29.98
CA PRO A 405 -11.86 32.94 -28.63
C PRO A 405 -12.98 33.99 -28.56
N ASP A 406 -13.85 33.83 -27.56
CA ASP A 406 -14.88 34.80 -27.19
C ASP A 406 -14.23 36.15 -26.84
N GLY A 407 -14.35 37.11 -27.76
CA GLY A 407 -13.90 38.48 -27.60
C GLY A 407 -15.00 39.36 -27.03
N SER A 408 -15.32 39.22 -25.73
CA SER A 408 -16.13 40.20 -25.02
C SER A 408 -15.24 41.37 -24.54
N SER A 409 -15.01 42.36 -25.39
CA SER A 409 -14.49 43.67 -24.99
C SER A 409 -15.55 44.75 -25.23
N HIS A 410 -16.28 45.08 -24.17
CA HIS A 410 -17.14 46.27 -24.07
C HIS A 410 -16.29 47.55 -24.27
N PRO A 411 -16.63 48.45 -25.21
CA PRO A 411 -16.04 49.79 -25.22
C PRO A 411 -16.80 50.70 -24.24
N GLN A 412 -16.11 51.16 -23.18
CA GLN A 412 -16.56 52.30 -22.38
C GLN A 412 -16.54 53.56 -23.24
N GLN A 413 -17.72 54.09 -23.55
CA GLN A 413 -17.90 55.40 -24.16
C GLN A 413 -17.77 56.47 -23.06
N LYS A 414 -16.66 57.21 -23.05
CA LYS A 414 -16.56 58.51 -22.37
C LYS A 414 -17.37 59.51 -23.20
N ILE A 415 -18.44 60.05 -22.63
CA ILE A 415 -19.09 61.25 -23.12
C ILE A 415 -18.52 62.41 -22.31
N SER A 416 -17.99 63.39 -23.04
CA SER A 416 -17.56 64.71 -22.55
C SER A 416 -18.73 65.67 -22.48
#